data_AF-R9MAZ4-F1
#
_entry.id   AF-R9MAZ4-F1
#
_cell.length_a   1.000
_cell.length_b   1.000
_cell.length_c   1.000
_cell.angle_alpha   90.00
_cell.angle_beta   90.00
_cell.angle_gamma   90.00
#
_symmetry.space_group_name_H-M   'P 1'
#
loop_
_entity.id
_entity.type
_entity.pdbx_description
1 polymer ?
#
loop_
_entity_poly.entity_id
_entity_poly.type
_entity_poly.pdbx_seq_one_letter_code
_entity_poly.pdbx_strand_id
1 'polypeptide(L)'
;MKKTVCYRPKLFFVTAVLLAVLCALPCKVYAKEAPAKKQGMAIVIGENKKTVEPLKGTFLKKKGNKYFKDQEGKLIKSKFFTKGGNIYYSDKKGVISLGWRSIKGHYYFFDRKSGKMIFNKKVENINITKGGIAKESKQNVARIKVYLEAQKVVQAVSKPSDSKSKKLYKSYLWMKKFPYRRFRTMKEAKKRYPNDWDVVFANDILKEHKGCCASEACAFAYIAKVCGYERVTICSDSGHAWVDINGRLYDPLFAEAKGLEKNYNARYTDYRKRPAYTKRL
;
A
#
# COMPACT_ATOMS: atom_id res chain seq x y z
N MET A 1 22.94 -83.62 -50.48
CA MET A 1 22.14 -82.39 -50.28
C MET A 1 22.00 -82.11 -48.79
N LYS A 2 22.31 -80.86 -48.40
CA LYS A 2 21.95 -80.10 -47.18
C LYS A 2 22.09 -80.74 -45.78
N LYS A 3 23.03 -80.12 -45.03
CA LYS A 3 23.36 -80.18 -43.60
C LYS A 3 22.17 -79.86 -42.69
N THR A 4 22.17 -80.42 -41.46
CA THR A 4 22.25 -79.61 -40.21
C THR A 4 22.63 -80.47 -39.01
N VAL A 5 23.62 -79.99 -38.25
CA VAL A 5 24.16 -80.55 -37.01
C VAL A 5 23.43 -79.89 -35.83
N CYS A 6 23.03 -80.66 -34.82
CA CYS A 6 22.53 -80.15 -33.54
C CYS A 6 23.42 -80.68 -32.42
N TYR A 7 24.11 -79.78 -31.72
CA TYR A 7 25.04 -80.06 -30.62
C TYR A 7 24.35 -79.73 -29.29
N ARG A 8 24.32 -80.68 -28.34
CA ARG A 8 23.85 -80.47 -26.95
C ARG A 8 25.05 -80.64 -26.00
N PRO A 9 25.54 -79.59 -25.33
CA PRO A 9 26.48 -79.75 -24.23
C PRO A 9 25.77 -79.86 -22.87
N LYS A 10 26.33 -80.73 -22.03
CA LYS A 10 25.96 -81.01 -20.64
C LYS A 10 26.29 -79.81 -19.75
N LEU A 11 25.39 -79.44 -18.84
CA LEU A 11 25.64 -78.43 -17.80
C LEU A 11 25.86 -79.14 -16.45
N PHE A 12 27.06 -78.96 -15.90
CA PHE A 12 27.47 -79.42 -14.58
C PHE A 12 26.82 -78.58 -13.47
N PHE A 13 26.34 -79.24 -12.43
CA PHE A 13 25.96 -78.63 -11.15
C PHE A 13 27.21 -78.12 -10.44
N VAL A 14 27.23 -76.82 -10.11
CA VAL A 14 28.18 -76.23 -9.15
C VAL A 14 27.38 -75.60 -8.02
N THR A 15 27.68 -76.07 -6.81
CA THR A 15 27.11 -75.70 -5.52
C THR A 15 27.41 -74.24 -5.16
N ALA A 16 26.37 -73.49 -4.78
CA ALA A 16 26.48 -72.12 -4.29
C ALA A 16 27.03 -72.08 -2.85
N VAL A 17 28.16 -71.40 -2.66
CA VAL A 17 28.66 -70.99 -1.34
C VAL A 17 28.15 -69.58 -1.08
N LEU A 18 27.32 -69.44 -0.04
CA LEU A 18 26.76 -68.17 0.42
C LEU A 18 27.82 -67.42 1.24
N LEU A 19 28.47 -66.40 0.67
CA LEU A 19 29.26 -65.42 1.44
C LEU A 19 28.34 -64.25 1.82
N ALA A 20 27.95 -64.18 3.10
CA ALA A 20 27.25 -63.03 3.66
C ALA A 20 28.22 -61.87 3.87
N VAL A 21 28.25 -60.91 2.93
CA VAL A 21 28.93 -59.63 3.12
C VAL A 21 27.98 -58.71 3.92
N LEU A 22 28.32 -58.48 5.19
CA LEU A 22 27.72 -57.45 6.03
C LEU A 22 28.08 -56.06 5.46
N CYS A 23 27.18 -55.49 4.66
CA CYS A 23 27.21 -54.08 4.29
C CYS A 23 26.81 -53.23 5.50
N ALA A 24 27.78 -52.79 6.30
CA ALA A 24 27.57 -51.69 7.23
C ALA A 24 27.44 -50.37 6.43
N LEU A 25 26.20 -49.94 6.19
CA LEU A 25 25.95 -48.61 5.63
C LEU A 25 26.30 -47.55 6.68
N PRO A 26 27.07 -46.49 6.33
CA PRO A 26 27.33 -45.40 7.26
C PRO A 26 26.02 -44.68 7.58
N CYS A 27 25.63 -44.69 8.85
CA CYS A 27 24.51 -43.92 9.35
C CYS A 27 24.86 -42.44 9.20
N LYS A 28 24.32 -41.77 8.16
CA LYS A 28 24.42 -40.32 8.03
C LYS A 28 23.62 -39.69 9.16
N VAL A 29 24.32 -39.25 10.21
CA VAL A 29 23.77 -38.34 11.21
C VAL A 29 23.49 -37.03 10.50
N TYR A 30 22.23 -36.80 10.13
CA TYR A 30 21.79 -35.49 9.69
C TYR A 30 21.80 -34.57 10.91
N ALA A 31 22.84 -33.74 11.02
CA ALA A 31 22.79 -32.57 11.87
C ALA A 31 21.55 -31.76 11.47
N LYS A 32 20.62 -31.52 12.40
CA LYS A 32 19.54 -30.55 12.18
C LYS A 32 20.19 -29.23 11.82
N GLU A 33 20.00 -28.76 10.60
CA GLU A 33 20.42 -27.42 10.19
C GLU A 33 19.91 -26.42 11.24
N ALA A 34 20.84 -25.68 11.84
CA ALA A 34 20.48 -24.55 12.69
C ALA A 34 19.56 -23.62 11.88
N PRO A 35 18.43 -23.16 12.42
CA PRO A 35 17.50 -22.32 11.67
C PRO A 35 18.25 -21.09 11.17
N ALA A 36 18.29 -20.92 9.85
CA ALA A 36 18.97 -19.81 9.18
C ALA A 36 18.62 -18.49 9.91
N LYS A 37 19.64 -17.78 10.42
CA LYS A 37 19.48 -16.42 10.94
C LYS A 37 18.70 -15.63 9.88
N LYS A 38 17.49 -15.16 10.19
CA LYS A 38 16.73 -14.28 9.31
C LYS A 38 17.59 -13.05 9.03
N GLN A 39 18.27 -13.05 7.88
CA GLN A 39 19.10 -11.94 7.43
C GLN A 39 18.19 -10.71 7.35
N GLY A 40 18.63 -9.61 7.96
CA GLY A 40 17.89 -8.35 7.93
C GLY A 40 17.62 -7.94 6.49
N MET A 41 16.46 -7.35 6.23
CA MET A 41 16.14 -6.89 4.88
C MET A 41 16.91 -5.59 4.60
N ALA A 42 17.67 -5.57 3.50
CA ALA A 42 18.36 -4.38 3.04
C ALA A 42 17.36 -3.37 2.48
N ILE A 43 17.39 -2.15 3.01
CA ILE A 43 16.65 -1.00 2.47
C ILE A 43 17.62 0.15 2.25
N VAL A 44 17.27 1.08 1.37
CA VAL A 44 17.99 2.34 1.26
C VAL A 44 17.36 3.31 2.26
N ILE A 45 18.18 4.03 3.03
CA ILE A 45 17.77 5.08 3.98
C ILE A 45 18.68 6.29 3.76
N GLY A 46 18.14 7.35 3.16
CA GLY A 46 18.99 8.41 2.59
C GLY A 46 19.85 7.84 1.45
N GLU A 47 21.13 8.17 1.42
CA GLU A 47 22.06 7.67 0.40
C GLU A 47 22.62 6.27 0.72
N ASN A 48 22.35 5.76 1.93
CA ASN A 48 22.99 4.55 2.43
C ASN A 48 22.07 3.33 2.34
N LYS A 49 22.61 2.21 1.85
CA LYS A 49 21.99 0.89 2.06
C LYS A 49 22.18 0.49 3.52
N LYS A 50 21.10 0.13 4.20
CA LYS A 50 21.10 -0.36 5.58
C LYS A 50 20.37 -1.68 5.70
N THR A 51 20.97 -2.60 6.45
CA THR A 51 20.31 -3.81 6.92
C THR A 51 19.43 -3.46 8.11
N VAL A 52 18.12 -3.72 8.02
CA VAL A 52 17.20 -3.45 9.13
C VAL A 52 17.25 -4.59 10.14
N GLU A 53 17.56 -4.25 11.39
CA GLU A 53 17.69 -5.22 12.49
C GLU A 53 16.36 -5.91 12.83
N PRO A 54 16.36 -7.23 13.08
CA PRO A 54 15.24 -7.92 13.69
C PRO A 54 15.13 -7.58 15.17
N LEU A 55 13.96 -7.08 15.58
CA LEU A 55 13.67 -6.81 16.98
C LEU A 55 12.71 -7.86 17.56
N LYS A 56 13.06 -8.35 18.74
CA LYS A 56 12.15 -9.09 19.62
C LYS A 56 11.28 -8.08 20.37
N GLY A 57 10.06 -8.48 20.74
CA GLY A 57 9.07 -7.56 21.29
C GLY A 57 7.66 -7.78 20.75
N THR A 58 6.74 -6.90 21.13
CA THR A 58 5.30 -7.03 20.86
C THR A 58 4.69 -5.72 20.35
N PHE A 59 3.62 -5.86 19.55
CA PHE A 59 2.82 -4.71 19.14
C PHE A 59 1.79 -4.36 20.20
N LEU A 60 1.64 -3.07 20.48
CA LEU A 60 0.64 -2.53 21.40
C LEU A 60 -0.28 -1.59 20.64
N LYS A 61 -1.59 -1.67 20.89
CA LYS A 61 -2.57 -0.69 20.40
C LYS A 61 -3.06 0.18 21.55
N LYS A 62 -3.02 1.51 21.39
CA LYS A 62 -3.52 2.47 22.37
C LYS A 62 -4.13 3.67 21.68
N LYS A 63 -5.39 4.02 22.04
CA LYS A 63 -6.13 5.17 21.48
C LYS A 63 -6.11 5.23 19.94
N GLY A 64 -6.25 4.08 19.27
CA GLY A 64 -6.24 3.96 17.81
C GLY A 64 -4.85 3.96 17.16
N ASN A 65 -3.79 4.24 17.90
CA ASN A 65 -2.41 4.15 17.42
C ASN A 65 -1.82 2.76 17.69
N LYS A 66 -0.89 2.35 16.83
CA LYS A 66 -0.09 1.12 16.98
C LYS A 66 1.33 1.51 17.37
N TYR A 67 1.92 0.78 18.30
CA TYR A 67 3.26 0.96 18.82
C TYR A 67 3.99 -0.40 18.83
N PHE A 68 5.30 -0.37 18.96
CA PHE A 68 6.11 -1.57 19.19
C PHE A 68 6.99 -1.37 20.43
N LYS A 69 6.94 -2.33 21.34
CA LYS A 69 7.81 -2.40 22.52
C LYS A 69 8.81 -3.52 22.33
N ASP A 70 10.06 -3.29 22.71
CA ASP A 70 11.05 -4.35 22.81
C ASP A 70 10.80 -5.25 24.03
N GLN A 71 11.71 -6.19 24.29
CA GLN A 71 11.60 -7.16 25.39
C GLN A 71 11.71 -6.51 26.77
N GLU A 72 12.36 -5.35 26.87
CA GLU A 72 12.49 -4.55 28.09
C GLU A 72 11.28 -3.64 28.31
N GLY A 73 10.29 -3.70 27.41
CA GLY A 73 9.08 -2.88 27.47
C GLY A 73 9.27 -1.44 26.99
N LYS A 74 10.45 -1.09 26.47
CA LYS A 74 10.77 0.24 25.95
C LYS A 74 10.17 0.42 24.56
N LEU A 75 9.60 1.61 24.33
CA LEU A 75 9.01 1.96 23.04
C LEU A 75 10.11 2.20 22.00
N ILE A 76 9.99 1.53 20.86
CA ILE A 76 10.82 1.80 19.69
C ILE A 76 10.33 3.09 19.02
N LYS A 77 11.26 4.02 18.78
CA LYS A 77 11.00 5.35 18.22
C LYS A 77 12.01 5.68 17.12
N SER A 78 11.57 6.46 16.13
CA SER A 78 12.41 7.03 15.06
C SER A 78 13.28 6.04 14.26
N LYS A 79 12.97 4.74 14.25
CA LYS A 79 13.77 3.74 13.52
C LYS A 79 12.93 2.78 12.69
N PHE A 80 13.56 2.27 11.63
CA PHE A 80 13.11 1.06 10.97
C PHE A 80 13.46 -0.15 11.84
N PHE A 81 12.61 -1.18 11.80
CA PHE A 81 12.87 -2.46 12.43
C PHE A 81 12.15 -3.57 11.67
N THR A 82 12.66 -4.81 11.80
CA THR A 82 11.96 -5.98 11.26
C THR A 82 11.31 -6.81 12.37
N LYS A 83 10.12 -7.34 12.08
CA LYS A 83 9.41 -8.29 12.94
C LYS A 83 8.68 -9.29 12.07
N GLY A 84 8.98 -10.58 12.27
CA GLY A 84 8.34 -11.66 11.52
C GLY A 84 8.52 -11.53 10.01
N GLY A 85 9.72 -11.14 9.55
CA GLY A 85 10.02 -10.97 8.12
C GLY A 85 9.37 -9.76 7.44
N ASN A 86 8.78 -8.84 8.20
CA ASN A 86 8.19 -7.61 7.67
C ASN A 86 8.93 -6.40 8.24
N ILE A 87 9.08 -5.33 7.44
CA ILE A 87 9.68 -4.06 7.86
C ILE A 87 8.58 -3.10 8.34
N TYR A 88 8.88 -2.37 9.41
CA TYR A 88 8.06 -1.32 9.98
C TYR A 88 8.92 -0.09 10.24
N TYR A 89 8.27 1.05 10.40
CA TYR A 89 8.92 2.27 10.89
C TYR A 89 8.08 2.87 12.01
N SER A 90 8.72 3.20 13.13
CA SER A 90 8.11 3.98 14.22
C SER A 90 8.53 5.44 14.10
N ASP A 91 7.58 6.37 14.22
CA ASP A 91 7.88 7.81 14.23
C ASP A 91 8.52 8.28 15.55
N LYS A 92 8.74 9.59 15.68
CA LYS A 92 9.33 10.22 16.87
C LYS A 92 8.54 9.99 18.17
N LYS A 93 7.23 9.72 18.06
CA LYS A 93 6.35 9.40 19.19
C LYS A 93 6.25 7.88 19.42
N GLY A 94 6.90 7.06 18.60
CA GLY A 94 6.83 5.60 18.63
C GLY A 94 5.62 5.02 17.91
N VAL A 95 4.83 5.86 17.22
CA VAL A 95 3.66 5.40 16.47
C VAL A 95 4.15 4.73 15.20
N ILE A 96 3.63 3.53 14.92
CA ILE A 96 3.92 2.81 13.68
C ILE A 96 3.32 3.58 12.50
N SER A 97 4.17 3.88 11.52
CA SER A 97 3.80 4.59 10.30
C SER A 97 2.81 3.81 9.45
N LEU A 98 1.85 4.53 8.87
CA LEU A 98 0.79 4.04 7.98
C LEU A 98 0.68 4.97 6.78
N GLY A 99 0.49 4.41 5.58
CA GLY A 99 0.45 5.16 4.32
C GLY A 99 1.81 5.68 3.86
N TRP A 100 1.80 6.69 3.00
CA TRP A 100 3.00 7.36 2.51
C TRP A 100 3.79 8.07 3.62
N ARG A 101 5.11 7.94 3.60
CA ARG A 101 6.03 8.67 4.48
C ARG A 101 7.24 9.14 3.69
N SER A 102 7.65 10.39 3.92
CA SER A 102 8.98 10.85 3.54
C SER A 102 9.92 10.58 4.71
N ILE A 103 10.98 9.80 4.47
CA ILE A 103 11.97 9.44 5.48
C ILE A 103 13.35 9.62 4.86
N LYS A 104 14.11 10.59 5.38
CA LYS A 104 15.47 10.92 4.91
C LYS A 104 15.58 11.04 3.38
N GLY A 105 14.74 11.88 2.78
CA GLY A 105 14.78 12.19 1.34
C GLY A 105 13.99 11.24 0.44
N HIS A 106 13.64 10.04 0.90
CA HIS A 106 12.92 9.04 0.08
C HIS A 106 11.48 8.84 0.52
N TYR A 107 10.62 8.38 -0.39
CA TYR A 107 9.22 8.05 -0.11
C TYR A 107 8.98 6.55 0.00
N TYR A 108 8.35 6.14 1.10
CA TYR A 108 7.97 4.76 1.40
C TYR A 108 6.46 4.67 1.61
N PHE A 109 5.89 3.52 1.30
CA PHE A 109 4.50 3.24 1.63
C PHE A 109 4.41 2.12 2.68
N PHE A 110 3.68 2.40 3.74
CA PHE A 110 3.32 1.42 4.77
C PHE A 110 1.84 1.06 4.63
N ASP A 111 1.53 -0.23 4.63
CA ASP A 111 0.16 -0.71 4.57
C ASP A 111 -0.70 -0.03 5.65
N ARG A 112 -1.84 0.52 5.25
CA ARG A 112 -2.68 1.39 6.11
C ARG A 112 -3.33 0.64 7.26
N LYS A 113 -3.38 -0.70 7.22
CA LYS A 113 -3.97 -1.55 8.28
C LYS A 113 -2.90 -2.15 9.19
N SER A 114 -1.85 -2.73 8.62
CA SER A 114 -0.85 -3.51 9.34
C SER A 114 0.39 -2.70 9.73
N GLY A 115 0.73 -1.65 8.98
CA GLY A 115 1.98 -0.89 9.10
C GLY A 115 3.18 -1.56 8.45
N LYS A 116 2.98 -2.65 7.71
CA LYS A 116 4.03 -3.33 6.96
C LYS A 116 4.49 -2.45 5.80
N MET A 117 5.79 -2.25 5.63
CA MET A 117 6.33 -1.57 4.47
C MET A 117 6.07 -2.40 3.20
N ILE A 118 5.70 -1.73 2.12
CA ILE A 118 5.44 -2.36 0.81
C ILE A 118 6.72 -2.35 -0.03
N PHE A 119 6.91 -3.39 -0.83
CA PHE A 119 8.05 -3.58 -1.75
C PHE A 119 7.54 -4.16 -3.06
N ASN A 120 8.22 -3.85 -4.17
CA ASN A 120 8.01 -4.48 -5.48
C ASN A 120 6.53 -4.62 -5.89
N LYS A 121 5.74 -3.57 -5.64
CA LYS A 121 4.29 -3.52 -5.91
C LYS A 121 3.90 -2.13 -6.38
N LYS A 122 2.79 -2.03 -7.10
CA LYS A 122 2.17 -0.76 -7.45
C LYS A 122 1.20 -0.35 -6.34
N VAL A 123 1.34 0.88 -5.83
CA VAL A 123 0.46 1.47 -4.82
C VAL A 123 0.04 2.85 -5.29
N GLU A 124 -1.27 3.12 -5.32
CA GLU A 124 -1.82 4.45 -5.66
C GLU A 124 -1.25 4.97 -7.01
N ASN A 125 -1.18 4.04 -7.98
CA ASN A 125 -0.60 4.19 -9.31
C ASN A 125 0.92 4.40 -9.40
N ILE A 126 1.65 4.24 -8.29
CA ILE A 126 3.10 4.44 -8.21
C ILE A 126 3.79 3.10 -7.95
N ASN A 127 4.79 2.76 -8.76
CA ASN A 127 5.60 1.56 -8.54
C ASN A 127 6.54 1.76 -7.35
N ILE A 128 6.53 0.81 -6.41
CA ILE A 128 7.50 0.70 -5.33
C ILE A 128 8.61 -0.26 -5.76
N THR A 129 9.85 0.16 -5.64
CA THR A 129 11.05 -0.60 -6.00
C THR A 129 11.24 -1.82 -5.09
N LYS A 130 12.18 -2.70 -5.45
CA LYS A 130 12.61 -3.83 -4.60
C LYS A 130 13.18 -3.37 -3.25
N GLY A 131 13.73 -2.15 -3.17
CA GLY A 131 14.23 -1.54 -1.93
C GLY A 131 13.18 -0.83 -1.08
N GLY A 132 11.90 -0.83 -1.51
CA GLY A 132 10.79 -0.21 -0.78
C GLY A 132 10.59 1.29 -1.03
N ILE A 133 11.46 1.91 -1.84
CA ILE A 133 11.34 3.32 -2.24
C ILE A 133 10.40 3.43 -3.44
N ALA A 134 9.55 4.47 -3.46
CA ALA A 134 8.72 4.82 -4.60
C ALA A 134 9.57 5.14 -5.85
N LYS A 135 9.06 4.92 -7.06
CA LYS A 135 9.72 5.46 -8.26
C LYS A 135 9.53 7.00 -8.29
N GLU A 136 10.57 7.75 -7.94
CA GLU A 136 10.50 9.19 -7.68
C GLU A 136 10.62 10.08 -8.94
N SER A 137 9.76 9.86 -9.94
CA SER A 137 9.61 10.87 -11.02
C SER A 137 8.93 12.14 -10.50
N LYS A 138 9.10 13.27 -11.20
CA LYS A 138 8.44 14.54 -10.86
C LYS A 138 6.93 14.38 -10.61
N GLN A 139 6.26 13.61 -11.47
CA GLN A 139 4.83 13.33 -11.39
C GLN A 139 4.47 12.49 -10.15
N ASN A 140 5.23 11.42 -9.90
CA ASN A 140 4.99 10.55 -8.75
C ASN A 140 5.23 11.28 -7.43
N VAL A 141 6.30 12.07 -7.34
CA VAL A 141 6.59 12.90 -6.17
C VAL A 141 5.48 13.93 -5.93
N ALA A 142 4.99 14.58 -6.99
CA ALA A 142 3.87 15.51 -6.88
C ALA A 142 2.61 14.83 -6.31
N ARG A 143 2.27 13.64 -6.82
CA ARG A 143 1.15 12.83 -6.33
C ARG A 143 1.32 12.37 -4.88
N ILE A 144 2.51 11.89 -4.50
CA ILE A 144 2.80 11.50 -3.10
C ILE A 144 2.64 12.70 -2.17
N LYS A 145 3.09 13.90 -2.58
CA LYS A 145 2.92 15.12 -1.80
C LYS A 145 1.45 15.45 -1.56
N VAL A 146 0.56 15.24 -2.54
CA VAL A 146 -0.90 15.40 -2.33
C VAL A 146 -1.42 14.44 -1.27
N TYR A 147 -1.01 13.16 -1.29
CA TYR A 147 -1.38 12.21 -0.23
C TYR A 147 -0.85 12.62 1.15
N LEU A 148 0.35 13.20 1.22
CA LEU A 148 0.92 13.70 2.47
C LEU A 148 0.13 14.89 3.00
N GLU A 149 -0.28 15.83 2.14
CA GLU A 149 -1.16 16.95 2.55
C GLU A 149 -2.54 16.47 3.00
N ALA A 150 -3.18 15.58 2.24
CA ALA A 150 -4.45 14.96 2.63
C ALA A 150 -4.34 14.23 3.99
N GLN A 151 -3.18 13.60 4.27
CA GLN A 151 -2.92 12.99 5.56
C GLN A 151 -2.79 14.01 6.70
N LYS A 152 -2.14 15.16 6.48
CA LYS A 152 -2.11 16.23 7.49
C LYS A 152 -3.52 16.70 7.83
N VAL A 153 -4.38 16.88 6.82
CA VAL A 153 -5.79 17.25 7.01
C VAL A 153 -6.50 16.21 7.88
N VAL A 154 -6.46 14.92 7.50
CA VAL A 154 -7.11 13.85 8.27
C VAL A 154 -6.60 13.81 9.71
N GLN A 155 -5.30 13.98 9.93
CA GLN A 155 -4.70 14.00 11.28
C GLN A 155 -5.13 15.22 12.11
N ALA A 156 -5.31 16.39 11.48
CA ALA A 156 -5.72 17.60 12.15
C ALA A 156 -7.20 17.56 12.59
N VAL A 157 -8.06 16.98 11.75
CA VAL A 157 -9.52 17.04 11.98
C VAL A 157 -10.08 15.82 12.70
N SER A 158 -9.32 14.73 12.85
CA SER A 158 -9.83 13.46 13.37
C SER A 158 -8.92 12.80 14.40
N LYS A 159 -9.47 11.83 15.13
CA LYS A 159 -8.70 11.00 16.07
C LYS A 159 -8.23 9.72 15.36
N PRO A 160 -7.05 9.15 15.71
CA PRO A 160 -6.63 7.86 15.16
C PRO A 160 -7.65 6.75 15.37
N SER A 161 -8.39 6.78 16.49
CA SER A 161 -9.45 5.84 16.82
C SER A 161 -10.77 6.06 16.07
N ASP A 162 -10.96 7.18 15.36
CA ASP A 162 -12.16 7.40 14.56
C ASP A 162 -12.26 6.36 13.42
N SER A 163 -13.50 5.94 13.10
CA SER A 163 -13.78 5.07 11.96
C SER A 163 -13.40 5.73 10.63
N LYS A 164 -13.23 4.94 9.57
CA LYS A 164 -12.91 5.47 8.23
C LYS A 164 -13.94 6.51 7.76
N SER A 165 -15.23 6.23 7.95
CA SER A 165 -16.32 7.14 7.58
C SER A 165 -16.34 8.41 8.41
N LYS A 166 -16.06 8.32 9.72
CA LYS A 166 -16.00 9.49 10.61
C LYS A 166 -14.82 10.39 10.27
N LYS A 167 -13.66 9.81 9.94
CA LYS A 167 -12.49 10.57 9.44
C LYS A 167 -12.83 11.30 8.15
N LEU A 168 -13.41 10.59 7.18
CA LEU A 168 -13.79 11.16 5.88
C LEU A 168 -14.81 12.30 6.04
N TYR A 169 -15.82 12.12 6.90
CA TYR A 169 -16.85 13.13 7.13
C TYR A 169 -16.30 14.39 7.81
N LYS A 170 -15.43 14.23 8.81
CA LYS A 170 -14.76 15.38 9.44
C LYS A 170 -13.86 16.14 8.47
N SER A 171 -13.21 15.43 7.54
CA SER A 171 -12.44 16.06 6.47
C SER A 171 -13.34 16.79 5.47
N TYR A 172 -14.51 16.25 5.13
CA TYR A 172 -15.52 16.96 4.33
C TYR A 172 -15.96 18.26 5.02
N LEU A 173 -16.28 18.22 6.32
CA LEU A 173 -16.66 19.43 7.07
C LEU A 173 -15.53 20.47 7.13
N TRP A 174 -14.27 20.05 7.02
CA TRP A 174 -13.14 20.96 6.87
C TRP A 174 -13.10 21.59 5.49
N MET A 175 -13.32 20.81 4.42
CA MET A 175 -13.37 21.32 3.03
C MET A 175 -14.51 22.32 2.81
N LYS A 176 -15.69 22.04 3.37
CA LYS A 176 -16.92 22.86 3.24
C LYS A 176 -16.76 24.32 3.69
N LYS A 177 -15.71 24.63 4.44
CA LYS A 177 -15.42 26.00 4.93
C LYS A 177 -14.82 26.90 3.85
N PHE A 178 -14.42 26.34 2.72
CA PHE A 178 -13.65 27.06 1.72
C PHE A 178 -14.54 27.62 0.61
N PRO A 179 -14.25 28.83 0.12
CA PRO A 179 -15.06 29.45 -0.91
C PRO A 179 -14.92 28.73 -2.25
N TYR A 180 -16.01 28.73 -3.02
CA TYR A 180 -16.00 28.25 -4.38
C TYR A 180 -15.15 29.19 -5.27
N ARG A 181 -14.16 28.64 -5.97
CA ARG A 181 -13.36 29.35 -6.97
C ARG A 181 -12.95 28.43 -8.09
N ARG A 182 -13.36 28.75 -9.32
CA ARG A 182 -12.92 28.04 -10.52
C ARG A 182 -11.65 28.68 -11.09
N PHE A 183 -10.50 28.09 -10.80
CA PHE A 183 -9.21 28.51 -11.39
C PHE A 183 -9.04 28.12 -12.85
N ARG A 184 -9.67 27.01 -13.25
CA ARG A 184 -9.54 26.38 -14.56
C ARG A 184 -10.70 25.42 -14.81
N THR A 185 -10.98 25.12 -16.08
CA THR A 185 -11.95 24.09 -16.46
C THR A 185 -11.31 22.70 -16.48
N MET A 186 -12.14 21.64 -16.41
CA MET A 186 -11.65 20.25 -16.57
C MET A 186 -11.01 20.02 -17.94
N LYS A 187 -11.55 20.65 -19.00
CA LYS A 187 -11.00 20.58 -20.36
C LYS A 187 -9.60 21.17 -20.42
N GLU A 188 -9.41 22.38 -19.87
CA GLU A 188 -8.10 23.04 -19.80
C GLU A 188 -7.09 22.24 -18.97
N ALA A 189 -7.49 21.77 -17.79
CA ALA A 189 -6.62 21.02 -16.89
C ALA A 189 -6.17 19.70 -17.52
N LYS A 190 -7.06 18.97 -18.19
CA LYS A 190 -6.70 17.72 -18.88
C LYS A 190 -5.80 17.97 -20.09
N LYS A 191 -5.99 19.07 -20.82
CA LYS A 191 -5.09 19.45 -21.92
C LYS A 191 -3.69 19.80 -21.40
N ARG A 192 -3.59 20.59 -20.33
CA ARG A 192 -2.31 21.06 -19.79
C ARG A 192 -1.59 20.03 -18.92
N TYR A 193 -2.35 19.16 -18.23
CA TYR A 193 -1.86 18.18 -17.27
C TYR A 193 -2.52 16.81 -17.48
N PRO A 194 -2.33 16.15 -18.64
CA PRO A 194 -3.08 14.94 -19.00
C PRO A 194 -2.95 13.81 -17.96
N ASN A 195 -1.80 13.71 -17.31
CA ASN A 195 -1.53 12.67 -16.32
C ASN A 195 -1.78 13.10 -14.86
N ASP A 196 -1.89 14.40 -14.59
CA ASP A 196 -1.81 14.96 -13.23
C ASP A 196 -2.86 16.06 -12.94
N TRP A 197 -3.89 16.21 -13.79
CA TRP A 197 -4.98 17.16 -13.56
C TRP A 197 -5.65 16.94 -12.19
N ASP A 198 -5.73 15.69 -11.71
CA ASP A 198 -6.25 15.33 -10.38
C ASP A 198 -5.37 15.89 -9.24
N VAL A 199 -4.05 15.85 -9.42
CA VAL A 199 -3.08 16.41 -8.48
C VAL A 199 -3.20 17.94 -8.43
N VAL A 200 -3.39 18.57 -9.58
CA VAL A 200 -3.55 20.03 -9.68
C VAL A 200 -4.83 20.47 -8.96
N PHE A 201 -5.98 19.88 -9.31
CA PHE A 201 -7.26 20.22 -8.68
C PHE A 201 -7.29 19.91 -7.18
N ALA A 202 -6.72 18.77 -6.73
CA ALA A 202 -6.68 18.45 -5.30
C ALA A 202 -5.93 19.52 -4.49
N ASN A 203 -4.87 20.11 -5.04
CA ASN A 203 -4.09 21.14 -4.36
C ASN A 203 -4.84 22.48 -4.23
N ASP A 204 -5.80 22.79 -5.11
CA ASP A 204 -6.63 24.00 -4.95
C ASP A 204 -7.35 23.96 -3.56
N ILE A 205 -7.83 22.79 -3.12
CA ILE A 205 -8.40 22.64 -1.78
C ILE A 205 -7.33 22.42 -0.71
N LEU A 206 -6.42 21.48 -0.90
CA LEU A 206 -5.48 21.04 0.14
C LEU A 206 -4.42 22.10 0.51
N LYS A 207 -4.17 23.08 -0.37
CA LYS A 207 -3.17 24.14 -0.16
C LYS A 207 -3.77 25.54 -0.28
N GLU A 208 -4.55 25.79 -1.33
CA GLU A 208 -5.08 27.14 -1.59
C GLU A 208 -6.37 27.43 -0.81
N HIS A 209 -6.98 26.41 -0.21
CA HIS A 209 -8.22 26.50 0.58
C HIS A 209 -9.34 27.23 -0.17
N LYS A 210 -9.48 26.97 -1.48
CA LYS A 210 -10.57 27.44 -2.34
C LYS A 210 -10.59 26.64 -3.63
N GLY A 211 -11.74 26.34 -4.22
CA GLY A 211 -11.77 25.48 -5.41
C GLY A 211 -13.15 25.31 -6.04
N CYS A 212 -13.22 24.61 -7.17
CA CYS A 212 -14.49 24.28 -7.81
C CYS A 212 -14.88 22.82 -7.56
N CYS A 213 -15.97 22.34 -8.17
CA CYS A 213 -16.42 20.94 -8.07
C CYS A 213 -15.31 19.93 -8.37
N ALA A 214 -14.48 20.19 -9.38
CA ALA A 214 -13.34 19.33 -9.72
C ALA A 214 -12.26 19.36 -8.63
N SER A 215 -11.97 20.54 -8.07
CA SER A 215 -11.04 20.72 -6.95
C SER A 215 -11.48 19.92 -5.73
N GLU A 216 -12.76 20.05 -5.35
CA GLU A 216 -13.35 19.35 -4.23
C GLU A 216 -13.38 17.83 -4.45
N ALA A 217 -13.87 17.36 -5.60
CA ALA A 217 -13.91 15.92 -5.91
C ALA A 217 -12.51 15.29 -5.88
N CYS A 218 -11.50 15.96 -6.45
CA CYS A 218 -10.14 15.47 -6.42
C CYS A 218 -9.58 15.42 -4.99
N ALA A 219 -9.69 16.51 -4.23
CA ALA A 219 -9.19 16.55 -2.85
C ALA A 219 -9.87 15.51 -1.95
N PHE A 220 -11.20 15.38 -2.07
CA PHE A 220 -11.99 14.40 -1.34
C PHE A 220 -11.57 12.97 -1.66
N ALA A 221 -11.27 12.66 -2.93
CA ALA A 221 -10.78 11.34 -3.34
C ALA A 221 -9.43 10.99 -2.70
N TYR A 222 -8.46 11.92 -2.67
CA TYR A 222 -7.17 11.70 -1.98
C TYR A 222 -7.37 11.48 -0.48
N ILE A 223 -8.24 12.28 0.16
CA ILE A 223 -8.60 12.12 1.57
C ILE A 223 -9.25 10.76 1.83
N ALA A 224 -10.15 10.28 0.95
CA ALA A 224 -10.76 8.97 1.08
C ALA A 224 -9.74 7.82 1.06
N LYS A 225 -8.76 7.86 0.14
CA LYS A 225 -7.66 6.88 0.12
C LYS A 225 -6.86 6.92 1.42
N VAL A 226 -6.56 8.11 1.95
CA VAL A 226 -5.87 8.27 3.24
C VAL A 226 -6.68 7.69 4.40
N CYS A 227 -7.99 7.91 4.42
CA CYS A 227 -8.92 7.31 5.39
C CYS A 227 -8.98 5.78 5.28
N GLY A 228 -8.45 5.19 4.21
CA GLY A 228 -8.31 3.74 4.03
C GLY A 228 -9.41 3.12 3.17
N TYR A 229 -10.05 3.90 2.30
CA TYR A 229 -10.92 3.37 1.25
C TYR A 229 -10.08 2.87 0.07
N GLU A 230 -10.39 1.69 -0.44
CA GLU A 230 -9.56 1.03 -1.46
C GLU A 230 -9.99 1.39 -2.88
N ARG A 231 -11.29 1.31 -3.19
CA ARG A 231 -11.86 1.72 -4.47
C ARG A 231 -12.37 3.15 -4.37
N VAL A 232 -11.57 4.08 -4.87
CA VAL A 232 -11.92 5.50 -4.97
C VAL A 232 -11.68 5.94 -6.41
N THR A 233 -12.72 6.47 -7.03
CA THR A 233 -12.70 6.91 -8.43
C THR A 233 -13.25 8.31 -8.51
N ILE A 234 -12.47 9.21 -9.10
CA ILE A 234 -12.92 10.55 -9.46
C ILE A 234 -13.76 10.43 -10.74
N CYS A 235 -14.94 11.02 -10.74
CA CYS A 235 -15.93 10.94 -11.81
C CYS A 235 -16.29 12.34 -12.30
N SER A 236 -16.59 12.47 -13.60
CA SER A 236 -17.03 13.75 -14.18
C SER A 236 -17.83 13.52 -15.47
N ASP A 237 -18.78 14.42 -15.73
CA ASP A 237 -19.54 14.54 -16.98
C ASP A 237 -19.02 15.70 -17.87
N SER A 238 -17.81 16.20 -17.58
CA SER A 238 -17.16 17.41 -18.14
C SER A 238 -17.64 18.76 -17.59
N GLY A 239 -18.88 18.87 -17.09
CA GLY A 239 -19.42 20.08 -16.48
C GLY A 239 -19.34 20.09 -14.95
N HIS A 240 -19.42 18.90 -14.35
CA HIS A 240 -19.44 18.64 -12.92
C HIS A 240 -18.53 17.46 -12.55
N ALA A 241 -18.16 17.37 -11.27
CA ALA A 241 -17.29 16.30 -10.78
C ALA A 241 -17.73 15.80 -9.39
N TRP A 242 -17.60 14.49 -9.18
CA TRP A 242 -17.94 13.78 -7.96
C TRP A 242 -16.98 12.60 -7.74
N VAL A 243 -17.19 11.84 -6.68
CA VAL A 243 -16.36 10.70 -6.29
C VAL A 243 -17.23 9.46 -6.10
N ASP A 244 -16.84 8.36 -6.73
CA ASP A 244 -17.31 7.02 -6.38
C ASP A 244 -16.39 6.42 -5.33
N ILE A 245 -16.96 6.00 -4.21
CA ILE A 245 -16.22 5.26 -3.18
C ILE A 245 -16.94 3.95 -2.92
N ASN A 246 -16.32 2.84 -3.32
CA ASN A 246 -16.88 1.49 -3.22
C ASN A 246 -18.31 1.38 -3.79
N GLY A 247 -18.61 2.04 -4.92
CA GLY A 247 -19.93 2.02 -5.57
C GLY A 247 -20.97 2.97 -4.96
N ARG A 248 -20.54 3.88 -4.08
CA ARG A 248 -21.42 4.88 -3.46
C ARG A 248 -21.02 6.29 -3.89
N LEU A 249 -22.02 7.13 -4.05
CA LEU A 249 -21.89 8.51 -4.51
C LEU A 249 -21.46 9.43 -3.38
N TYR A 250 -20.40 10.19 -3.64
CA TYR A 250 -19.94 11.31 -2.84
C TYR A 250 -19.71 12.52 -3.73
N ASP A 251 -20.51 13.56 -3.54
CA ASP A 251 -20.47 14.80 -4.31
C ASP A 251 -20.35 15.95 -3.31
N PRO A 252 -19.13 16.41 -2.98
CA PRO A 252 -18.92 17.42 -1.95
C PRO A 252 -19.71 18.70 -2.21
N LEU A 253 -19.65 19.24 -3.43
CA LEU A 253 -20.35 20.46 -3.81
C LEU A 253 -21.87 20.30 -3.69
N PHE A 254 -22.45 19.21 -4.20
CA PHE A 254 -23.90 19.01 -4.08
C PHE A 254 -24.33 18.60 -2.67
N ALA A 255 -23.46 17.98 -1.88
CA ALA A 255 -23.73 17.75 -0.46
C ALA A 255 -23.89 19.08 0.30
N GLU A 256 -23.15 20.10 -0.11
CA GLU A 256 -23.26 21.46 0.41
C GLU A 256 -24.50 22.19 -0.10
N ALA A 257 -24.71 22.18 -1.42
CA ALA A 257 -25.72 23.01 -2.08
C ALA A 257 -27.10 22.35 -2.26
N LYS A 258 -27.17 21.00 -2.27
CA LYS A 258 -28.36 20.22 -2.65
C LYS A 258 -28.74 19.14 -1.62
N GLY A 259 -28.13 19.17 -0.44
CA GLY A 259 -28.44 18.29 0.69
C GLY A 259 -27.48 17.12 0.85
N LEU A 260 -27.06 16.89 2.10
CA LEU A 260 -26.06 15.89 2.47
C LEU A 260 -26.50 14.46 2.13
N GLU A 261 -27.71 14.06 2.52
CA GLU A 261 -28.15 12.66 2.42
C GLU A 261 -28.20 12.14 0.98
N LYS A 262 -28.56 13.03 0.04
CA LYS A 262 -28.66 12.70 -1.38
C LYS A 262 -27.29 12.63 -2.09
N ASN A 263 -26.24 13.14 -1.45
CA ASN A 263 -24.96 13.41 -2.12
C ASN A 263 -23.73 12.91 -1.35
N TYR A 264 -23.87 12.46 -0.10
CA TYR A 264 -22.77 11.96 0.71
C TYR A 264 -23.06 10.52 1.15
N ASN A 265 -22.23 9.58 0.71
CA ASN A 265 -22.45 8.14 0.90
C ASN A 265 -23.81 7.66 0.32
N ALA A 266 -24.29 8.33 -0.72
CA ALA A 266 -25.60 8.10 -1.29
C ALA A 266 -25.60 6.89 -2.25
N ARG A 267 -26.78 6.35 -2.51
CA ARG A 267 -26.99 5.45 -3.66
C ARG A 267 -27.07 6.30 -4.92
N TYR A 268 -26.64 5.76 -6.06
CA TYR A 268 -26.91 6.43 -7.33
C TYR A 268 -28.37 6.27 -7.71
N THR A 269 -29.03 7.38 -7.96
CA THR A 269 -30.43 7.43 -8.44
C THR A 269 -30.58 8.28 -9.70
N ASP A 270 -29.48 8.81 -10.24
CA ASP A 270 -29.49 9.79 -11.34
C ASP A 270 -28.37 9.53 -12.36
N TYR A 271 -28.14 10.51 -13.23
CA TYR A 271 -27.18 10.48 -14.33
C TYR A 271 -25.74 10.20 -13.87
N ARG A 272 -25.37 10.53 -12.62
CA ARG A 272 -24.00 10.35 -12.09
C ARG A 272 -23.57 8.89 -12.00
N LYS A 273 -24.50 7.94 -12.19
CA LYS A 273 -24.20 6.51 -12.37
C LYS A 273 -23.42 6.19 -13.65
N ARG A 274 -23.43 7.10 -14.63
CA ARG A 274 -22.75 6.97 -15.94
C ARG A 274 -21.84 8.18 -16.19
N PRO A 275 -20.70 8.26 -15.48
CA PRO A 275 -19.74 9.35 -15.72
C PRO A 275 -19.18 9.29 -17.14
N ALA A 276 -19.06 10.45 -17.80
CA ALA A 276 -18.39 10.54 -19.10
C ALA A 276 -16.89 10.25 -18.98
N TYR A 277 -16.31 10.54 -17.82
CA TYR A 277 -14.91 10.31 -17.55
C TYR A 277 -14.68 9.84 -16.12
N THR A 278 -13.72 8.92 -15.95
CA THR A 278 -13.30 8.43 -14.64
C THR A 278 -11.78 8.38 -14.50
N LYS A 279 -11.29 8.53 -13.26
CA LYS A 279 -9.90 8.24 -12.87
C LYS A 279 -9.85 7.58 -11.51
N ARG A 280 -9.38 6.34 -11.48
CA ARG A 280 -9.19 5.57 -10.24
C ARG A 280 -7.86 5.91 -9.58
N LEU A 281 -7.91 6.13 -8.26
CA LEU A 281 -6.73 6.39 -7.41
C LEU A 281 -6.14 5.11 -6.81
#